data_AF-A0A5B1R8M4-F1
#
_entry.id   AF-A0A5B1R8M4-F1
#
_cell.length_a   1.000
_cell.length_b   1.000
_cell.length_c   1.000
_cell.angle_alpha   90.00
_cell.angle_beta   90.00
_cell.angle_gamma   90.00
#
_symmetry.space_group_name_H-M   'P 1'
#
loop_
_entity.id
_entity.type
_entity.pdbx_description
1 polymer ?
#
loop_
_entity_poly.entity_id
_entity_poly.type
_entity_poly.pdbx_seq_one_letter_code
_entity_poly.pdbx_strand_id
1 'polypeptide(L)'
;MCGEKYFVESISQVWPITVLYGLYVALFGGSVYVLLYRRPNTFYLGSSLALFLLTTAYTGILLAGLLAAPITSSDSYISPDGVTVLPCNTPTPEGLNEALTGSCIVAAQYAIVMCISLVADGVLIYRCVVLWHQRRWIGIPPGVILLTTTALNAYYTYCQARLYIIQRDAPSGEGPPPIWTETATIMSKLVAAINTLELANNVITTALITLRIWLMARGLEKVIGKGASIRYRIAMSMM
;
A
#
# COMPACT_ATOMS: atom_id res chain seq x y z
N MET A 1 29.79 1.75 -15.15
CA MET A 1 29.83 2.61 -13.96
C MET A 1 28.95 1.97 -12.90
N CYS A 2 29.45 1.79 -11.68
CA CYS A 2 28.64 1.25 -10.57
C CYS A 2 27.57 2.27 -10.16
N GLY A 3 26.42 1.81 -9.65
CA GLY A 3 25.34 2.66 -9.13
C GLY A 3 24.47 3.41 -10.14
N GLU A 4 24.97 3.75 -11.33
CA GLU A 4 24.23 4.57 -12.31
C GLU A 4 22.86 3.98 -12.67
N LYS A 5 22.79 2.65 -12.90
CA LYS A 5 21.52 1.98 -13.22
C LYS A 5 20.52 2.00 -12.06
N TYR A 6 20.99 1.75 -10.84
CA TYR A 6 20.15 1.71 -9.64
C TYR A 6 19.62 3.12 -9.27
N PHE A 7 20.46 4.13 -9.45
CA PHE A 7 20.10 5.53 -9.25
C PHE A 7 19.05 6.00 -10.27
N VAL A 8 19.25 5.70 -11.55
CA VAL A 8 18.28 6.02 -12.62
C VAL A 8 16.95 5.30 -12.38
N GLU A 9 16.99 4.03 -11.97
CA GLU A 9 15.78 3.27 -11.63
C GLU A 9 15.04 3.90 -10.45
N SER A 10 15.74 4.27 -9.38
CA SER A 10 15.15 4.90 -8.20
C SER A 10 14.49 6.25 -8.52
N ILE A 11 15.17 7.12 -9.29
CA ILE A 11 14.59 8.40 -9.73
C ILE A 11 13.36 8.19 -10.63
N SER A 12 13.44 7.23 -11.55
CA SER A 12 12.34 6.88 -12.45
C SER A 12 11.08 6.44 -11.69
N GLN A 13 11.24 5.74 -10.56
CA GLN A 13 10.12 5.34 -9.70
C GLN A 13 9.52 6.50 -8.91
N VAL A 14 10.34 7.47 -8.45
CA VAL A 14 9.87 8.59 -7.63
C VAL A 14 9.01 9.58 -8.42
N TRP A 15 9.33 9.81 -9.70
CA TRP A 15 8.60 10.75 -10.54
C TRP A 15 7.09 10.46 -10.64
N PRO A 16 6.62 9.27 -11.06
CA PRO A 16 5.19 8.98 -11.13
C PRO A 16 4.52 9.03 -9.75
N ILE A 17 5.22 8.65 -8.68
CA ILE A 17 4.69 8.71 -7.31
C ILE A 17 4.38 10.17 -6.92
N THR A 18 5.31 11.10 -7.19
CA THR A 18 5.09 12.52 -6.85
C THR A 18 3.95 13.16 -7.65
N VAL A 19 3.82 12.81 -8.94
CA VAL A 19 2.72 13.29 -9.79
C VAL A 19 1.37 12.75 -9.31
N LEU A 20 1.29 11.45 -9.02
CA LEU A 20 0.07 10.82 -8.49
C LEU A 20 -0.29 11.38 -7.11
N TYR A 21 0.72 11.68 -6.27
CA TYR A 21 0.49 12.31 -4.98
C TYR A 21 -0.08 13.74 -5.12
N GLY A 22 0.42 14.54 -6.07
CA GLY A 22 -0.14 15.86 -6.36
C GLY A 22 -1.62 15.79 -6.79
N LEU A 23 -1.97 14.83 -7.63
CA LEU A 23 -3.37 14.55 -8.00
C LEU A 23 -4.20 14.12 -6.77
N TYR A 24 -3.65 13.28 -5.90
CA TYR A 24 -4.31 12.84 -4.68
C TYR A 24 -4.62 13.99 -3.72
N VAL A 25 -3.71 14.96 -3.57
CA VAL A 25 -3.94 16.18 -2.77
C VAL A 25 -5.14 16.97 -3.30
N ALA A 26 -5.25 17.12 -4.63
CA ALA A 26 -6.37 17.82 -5.26
C ALA A 26 -7.70 17.07 -5.02
N LEU A 27 -7.71 15.74 -5.18
CA LEU A 27 -8.88 14.90 -4.91
C LEU A 27 -9.30 14.95 -3.43
N PHE A 28 -8.34 14.95 -2.50
CA PHE A 28 -8.59 15.08 -1.07
C PHE A 28 -9.22 16.44 -0.73
N GLY A 29 -8.72 17.54 -1.30
CA GLY A 29 -9.33 18.85 -1.12
C GLY A 29 -10.80 18.88 -1.57
N GLY A 30 -11.07 18.27 -2.73
CA GLY A 30 -12.44 18.13 -3.24
C GLY A 30 -13.33 17.24 -2.35
N SER A 31 -12.81 16.10 -1.87
CA SER A 31 -13.56 15.19 -1.01
C SER A 31 -13.92 15.83 0.32
N VAL A 32 -12.97 16.52 0.96
CA VAL A 32 -13.17 17.25 2.23
C VAL A 32 -14.20 18.37 2.06
N TYR A 33 -14.11 19.15 0.98
CA TYR A 33 -15.11 20.19 0.70
C TYR A 33 -16.53 19.61 0.62
N VAL A 34 -16.71 18.51 -0.11
CA VAL A 34 -18.02 17.84 -0.23
C VAL A 34 -18.48 17.25 1.12
N LEU A 35 -17.57 16.63 1.86
CA LEU A 35 -17.86 16.01 3.16
C LEU A 35 -18.19 17.04 4.25
N LEU A 36 -17.59 18.23 4.23
CA LEU A 36 -17.88 19.28 5.22
C LEU A 36 -19.13 20.08 4.87
N TYR A 37 -19.30 20.49 3.60
CA TYR A 37 -20.33 21.46 3.23
C TYR A 37 -21.60 20.84 2.63
N ARG A 38 -21.51 19.66 2.00
CA ARG A 38 -22.64 19.06 1.28
C ARG A 38 -23.27 17.88 2.01
N ARG A 39 -22.46 16.97 2.56
CA ARG A 39 -22.93 15.75 3.26
C ARG A 39 -22.00 15.37 4.42
N PRO A 40 -22.23 15.92 5.63
CA PRO A 40 -21.42 15.59 6.80
C PRO A 40 -21.55 14.10 7.14
N ASN A 41 -20.47 13.37 6.94
CA ASN A 41 -20.31 12.01 7.41
C ASN A 41 -18.95 11.85 8.08
N THR A 42 -18.97 11.83 9.41
CA THR A 42 -17.78 11.78 10.26
C THR A 42 -16.90 10.56 9.98
N PHE A 43 -17.49 9.41 9.61
CA PHE A 43 -16.73 8.20 9.29
C PHE A 43 -15.89 8.39 8.03
N TYR A 44 -16.50 8.82 6.92
CA TYR A 44 -15.76 9.05 5.67
C TYR A 44 -14.77 10.21 5.77
N LEU A 45 -15.12 11.26 6.52
CA LEU A 45 -14.20 12.35 6.79
C LEU A 45 -12.97 11.86 7.58
N GLY A 46 -13.19 11.08 8.65
CA GLY A 46 -12.13 10.50 9.47
C GLY A 46 -11.23 9.55 8.67
N SER A 47 -11.80 8.62 7.90
CA SER A 47 -11.02 7.72 7.05
C SER A 47 -10.26 8.45 5.95
N SER A 48 -10.86 9.47 5.32
CA SER A 48 -10.18 10.28 4.30
C SER A 48 -9.01 11.05 4.89
N LEU A 49 -9.18 11.64 6.09
CA LEU A 49 -8.12 12.34 6.80
C LEU A 49 -6.99 11.38 7.21
N ALA A 50 -7.34 10.20 7.73
CA ALA A 50 -6.36 9.18 8.09
C ALA A 50 -5.55 8.71 6.88
N LEU A 51 -6.21 8.40 5.75
CA LEU A 51 -5.53 8.03 4.50
C LEU A 51 -4.63 9.16 4.01
N PHE A 52 -5.07 10.41 4.10
CA PHE A 52 -4.27 11.56 3.68
C PHE A 52 -3.01 11.72 4.54
N LEU A 53 -3.13 11.62 5.86
CA LEU A 53 -1.98 11.73 6.77
C LEU A 53 -1.01 10.57 6.57
N LEU A 54 -1.51 9.34 6.44
CA LEU A 54 -0.67 8.15 6.23
C LEU A 54 0.07 8.21 4.89
N THR A 55 -0.62 8.57 3.80
CA THR A 55 0.01 8.70 2.47
C THR A 55 1.03 9.83 2.44
N THR A 56 0.73 10.96 3.08
CA THR A 56 1.69 12.08 3.22
C THR A 56 2.94 11.66 4.00
N ALA A 57 2.77 10.94 5.11
CA ALA A 57 3.88 10.39 5.87
C ALA A 57 4.72 9.40 5.04
N TYR A 58 4.06 8.51 4.30
CA TYR A 58 4.73 7.56 3.40
C TYR A 58 5.58 8.27 2.34
N THR A 59 5.01 9.24 1.61
CA THR A 59 5.74 10.00 0.60
C THR A 59 6.88 10.81 1.19
N GLY A 60 6.69 11.41 2.38
CA GLY A 60 7.74 12.14 3.10
C GLY A 60 8.91 11.24 3.51
N ILE A 61 8.62 10.05 4.05
CA ILE A 61 9.63 9.06 4.45
C ILE A 61 10.37 8.50 3.23
N LEU A 62 9.66 8.26 2.11
CA LEU A 62 10.27 7.87 0.84
C LEU A 62 11.29 8.91 0.37
N LEU A 63 10.91 10.19 0.36
CA LEU A 63 11.80 11.27 -0.03
C LEU A 63 12.99 11.42 0.93
N ALA A 64 12.74 11.33 2.24
CA ALA A 64 13.79 11.37 3.25
C ALA A 64 14.78 10.20 3.09
N GLY A 65 14.30 9.00 2.80
CA GLY A 65 15.16 7.84 2.53
C GLY A 65 16.04 8.02 1.30
N LEU A 66 15.48 8.56 0.21
CA LEU A 66 16.22 8.85 -1.01
C LEU A 66 17.34 9.89 -0.77
N LEU A 67 17.08 10.89 0.07
CA LEU A 67 18.04 11.94 0.41
C LEU A 67 19.08 11.50 1.44
N ALA A 68 18.72 10.57 2.34
CA ALA A 68 19.57 10.13 3.45
C ALA A 68 20.57 9.02 3.07
N ALA A 69 20.41 8.38 1.91
CA ALA A 69 21.23 7.24 1.50
C ALA A 69 21.88 7.42 0.10
N PRO A 70 22.56 8.56 -0.19
CA PRO A 70 23.15 8.81 -1.50
C PRO A 70 24.31 7.86 -1.80
N ILE A 71 25.13 7.49 -0.79
CA ILE A 71 26.35 6.68 -0.98
C ILE A 71 25.98 5.22 -1.28
N THR A 72 25.03 4.65 -0.54
CA THR A 72 24.55 3.27 -0.83
C THR A 72 23.87 3.15 -2.20
N SER A 73 23.24 4.23 -2.68
CA SER A 73 22.58 4.27 -3.99
C SER A 73 23.58 4.46 -5.14
N SER A 74 24.71 5.14 -4.91
CA SER A 74 25.79 5.31 -5.90
C SER A 74 26.81 4.18 -5.93
N ASP A 75 26.99 3.45 -4.81
CA ASP A 75 27.99 2.38 -4.67
C ASP A 75 27.38 0.99 -4.60
N SER A 76 26.21 0.76 -5.20
CA SER A 76 25.62 -0.58 -5.28
C SER A 76 25.30 -1.00 -6.71
N TYR A 77 25.34 -2.32 -6.95
CA TYR A 77 24.91 -2.92 -8.20
C TYR A 77 23.98 -4.10 -7.94
N ILE A 78 23.00 -4.27 -8.82
CA ILE A 78 22.12 -5.43 -8.81
C ILE A 78 22.93 -6.62 -9.35
N SER A 79 23.03 -7.69 -8.57
CA SER A 79 23.65 -8.95 -8.97
C SER A 79 23.01 -9.46 -10.27
N PRO A 80 23.74 -10.20 -11.13
CA PRO A 80 23.19 -10.77 -12.37
C PRO A 80 21.91 -11.58 -12.18
N ASP A 81 21.69 -12.12 -10.98
CA ASP A 81 20.50 -12.88 -10.60
C ASP A 81 19.26 -12.01 -10.33
N GLY A 82 19.39 -10.68 -10.29
CA GLY A 82 18.29 -9.73 -10.11
C GLY A 82 17.70 -9.63 -8.69
N VAL A 83 18.22 -10.44 -7.76
CA VAL A 83 17.62 -10.59 -6.41
C VAL A 83 18.44 -9.90 -5.31
N THR A 84 19.74 -9.70 -5.50
CA THR A 84 20.63 -9.15 -4.46
C THR A 84 21.29 -7.85 -4.92
N VAL A 85 21.31 -6.87 -4.03
CA VAL A 85 22.03 -5.61 -4.22
C VAL A 85 23.38 -5.77 -3.50
N LEU A 86 24.49 -5.74 -4.24
CA LEU A 86 25.83 -5.85 -3.68
C LEU A 86 26.53 -4.48 -3.68
N PRO A 87 27.27 -4.14 -2.61
CA PRO A 87 28.11 -2.95 -2.60
C PRO A 87 29.30 -3.14 -3.55
N CYS A 88 29.65 -2.07 -4.27
CA CYS A 88 30.79 -1.99 -5.18
C CYS A 88 32.11 -1.78 -4.43
N ASN A 89 32.04 -1.15 -3.26
CA ASN A 89 33.19 -0.80 -2.43
C ASN A 89 33.25 -1.62 -1.14
N THR A 90 34.44 -1.65 -0.53
CA THR A 90 34.63 -2.28 0.78
C THR A 90 33.72 -1.62 1.82
N PRO A 91 33.17 -2.39 2.78
CA PRO A 91 32.23 -1.86 3.75
C PRO A 91 32.92 -0.80 4.61
N THR A 92 32.55 0.47 4.41
CA THR A 92 32.96 1.58 5.26
C THR A 92 32.03 1.70 6.46
N PRO A 93 32.51 2.15 7.63
CA PRO A 93 31.66 2.36 8.80
C PRO A 93 30.54 3.39 8.54
N GLU A 94 30.78 4.35 7.65
CA GLU A 94 29.77 5.33 7.19
C GLU A 94 28.67 4.66 6.36
N GLY A 95 29.03 3.76 5.43
CA GLY A 95 28.06 3.01 4.63
C GLY A 95 27.19 2.05 5.47
N LEU A 96 27.73 1.51 6.57
CA LEU A 96 26.95 0.71 7.50
C LEU A 96 25.89 1.55 8.24
N ASN A 97 26.23 2.76 8.68
CA ASN A 97 25.28 3.65 9.35
C ASN A 97 24.16 4.12 8.40
N GLU A 98 24.50 4.40 7.14
CA GLU A 98 23.50 4.69 6.09
C GLU A 98 22.59 3.49 5.83
N ALA A 99 23.15 2.28 5.69
CA ALA A 99 22.37 1.06 5.48
C ALA A 99 21.42 0.77 6.66
N LEU A 100 21.88 0.98 7.90
CA LEU A 100 21.04 0.85 9.09
C LEU A 100 19.90 1.87 9.10
N THR A 101 20.19 3.12 8.75
CA THR A 101 19.18 4.18 8.66
C THR A 101 18.16 3.86 7.57
N GLY A 102 18.62 3.40 6.40
CA GLY A 102 17.77 2.95 5.29
C GLY A 102 16.85 1.79 5.68
N SER A 103 17.38 0.76 6.36
CA SER A 103 16.58 -0.36 6.85
C SER A 103 15.50 0.06 7.85
N CYS A 104 15.79 1.03 8.73
CA CYS A 104 14.79 1.58 9.65
C CYS A 104 13.67 2.33 8.90
N ILE A 105 14.05 3.15 7.91
CA ILE A 105 13.13 3.87 7.04
C ILE A 105 12.21 2.90 6.29
N VAL A 106 12.77 1.82 5.74
CA VAL A 106 12.02 0.78 5.03
C VAL A 106 11.04 0.06 5.94
N ALA A 107 11.46 -0.30 7.17
CA ALA A 107 10.56 -0.90 8.15
C ALA A 107 9.37 0.04 8.50
N ALA A 108 9.65 1.33 8.67
CA ALA A 108 8.61 2.34 8.91
C ALA A 108 7.66 2.50 7.71
N GLN A 109 8.19 2.46 6.47
CA GLN A 109 7.38 2.50 5.26
C GLN A 109 6.39 1.33 5.20
N TYR A 110 6.84 0.10 5.46
CA TYR A 110 5.95 -1.08 5.45
C TYR A 110 4.86 -1.00 6.52
N ALA A 111 5.19 -0.51 7.72
CA ALA A 111 4.19 -0.29 8.76
C ALA A 111 3.12 0.73 8.33
N ILE A 112 3.53 1.81 7.64
CA ILE A 112 2.59 2.81 7.12
C ILE A 112 1.74 2.23 5.99
N VAL A 113 2.33 1.49 5.05
CA VAL A 113 1.60 0.83 3.95
C VAL A 113 0.56 -0.13 4.51
N MET A 114 0.91 -0.94 5.52
CA MET A 114 -0.04 -1.81 6.21
C MET A 114 -1.24 -1.01 6.76
N CYS A 115 -1.00 0.13 7.41
CA CYS A 115 -2.06 1.01 7.89
C CYS A 115 -2.91 1.60 6.76
N ILE A 116 -2.28 2.01 5.64
CA ILE A 116 -2.99 2.51 4.46
C ILE A 116 -3.92 1.44 3.90
N SER A 117 -3.40 0.23 3.64
CA SER A 117 -4.19 -0.89 3.12
C SER A 117 -5.35 -1.23 4.06
N LEU A 118 -5.11 -1.26 5.38
CA LEU A 118 -6.14 -1.55 6.38
C LEU A 118 -7.27 -0.51 6.36
N VAL A 119 -6.95 0.78 6.30
CA VAL A 119 -7.96 1.85 6.27
C VAL A 119 -8.69 1.86 4.93
N ALA A 120 -7.98 1.70 3.81
CA ALA A 120 -8.56 1.71 2.47
C ALA A 120 -9.53 0.55 2.27
N ASP A 121 -9.09 -0.68 2.55
CA ASP A 121 -9.91 -1.88 2.43
C ASP A 121 -11.04 -1.88 3.46
N GLY A 122 -10.79 -1.35 4.67
CA GLY A 122 -11.81 -1.17 5.70
C GLY A 122 -12.97 -0.30 5.21
N VAL A 123 -12.68 0.79 4.50
CA VAL A 123 -13.72 1.66 3.90
C VAL A 123 -14.50 0.95 2.81
N LEU A 124 -13.84 0.14 1.97
CA LEU A 124 -14.49 -0.64 0.91
C LEU A 124 -15.42 -1.72 1.49
N ILE A 125 -14.94 -2.46 2.49
CA ILE A 125 -15.73 -3.50 3.17
C ILE A 125 -16.90 -2.86 3.92
N TYR A 126 -16.68 -1.72 4.59
CA TYR A 126 -17.76 -0.97 5.23
C TYR A 126 -18.87 -0.61 4.22
N ARG A 127 -18.50 -0.10 3.03
CA ARG A 127 -19.45 0.18 1.95
C ARG A 127 -20.20 -1.07 1.51
N CYS A 128 -19.51 -2.21 1.35
CA CYS A 128 -20.14 -3.50 1.02
C CYS A 128 -21.20 -3.89 2.08
N VAL A 129 -20.86 -3.80 3.36
CA VAL A 129 -21.75 -4.19 4.46
C VAL A 129 -22.98 -3.28 4.52
N VAL A 130 -22.80 -1.97 4.34
CA VAL A 130 -23.89 -0.98 4.34
C VAL A 130 -24.83 -1.20 3.15
N LEU A 131 -24.33 -1.45 1.94
CA LEU A 131 -25.18 -1.73 0.78
C LEU A 131 -25.98 -3.05 0.89
N TRP A 132 -25.46 -4.03 1.64
CA TRP A 132 -26.10 -5.33 1.90
C TRP A 132 -26.75 -5.37 3.28
N HIS A 133 -27.48 -4.30 3.64
CA HIS A 133 -28.16 -4.18 4.92
C HIS A 133 -28.88 -5.47 5.37
N GLN A 134 -29.56 -6.16 4.45
CA GLN A 134 -30.34 -7.37 4.73
C GLN A 134 -29.52 -8.68 4.72
N ARG A 135 -28.28 -8.68 4.19
CA ARG A 135 -27.44 -9.89 4.09
C ARG A 135 -25.98 -9.57 4.43
N ARG A 136 -25.76 -9.05 5.64
CA ARG A 136 -24.44 -8.62 6.15
C ARG A 136 -23.37 -9.71 6.12
N TRP A 137 -23.76 -10.99 6.14
CA TRP A 137 -22.86 -12.15 6.01
C TRP A 137 -21.97 -12.11 4.74
N ILE A 138 -22.38 -11.41 3.69
CA ILE A 138 -21.59 -11.24 2.46
C ILE A 138 -20.32 -10.41 2.67
N GLY A 139 -20.25 -9.60 3.74
CA GLY A 139 -19.04 -8.85 4.10
C GLY A 139 -17.99 -9.67 4.87
N ILE A 140 -18.33 -10.87 5.34
CA ILE A 140 -17.41 -11.70 6.13
C ILE A 140 -16.21 -12.20 5.32
N PRO A 141 -16.38 -12.75 4.09
CA PRO A 141 -15.24 -13.24 3.32
C PRO A 141 -14.19 -12.14 3.03
N PRO A 142 -14.54 -10.93 2.55
CA PRO A 142 -13.59 -9.82 2.43
C PRO A 142 -12.93 -9.44 3.77
N GLY A 143 -13.68 -9.47 4.87
CA GLY A 143 -13.15 -9.19 6.21
C GLY A 143 -12.10 -10.20 6.65
N VAL A 144 -12.32 -11.50 6.40
CA VAL A 144 -11.35 -12.55 6.72
C VAL A 144 -10.11 -12.43 5.85
N ILE A 145 -10.26 -12.14 4.56
CA ILE A 145 -9.12 -11.91 3.65
C ILE A 145 -8.31 -10.70 4.15
N LEU A 146 -8.96 -9.58 4.47
CA LEU A 146 -8.29 -8.39 5.02
C LEU A 146 -7.51 -8.71 6.29
N LEU A 147 -8.12 -9.41 7.26
CA LEU A 147 -7.43 -9.81 8.49
C LEU A 147 -6.21 -10.70 8.20
N THR A 148 -6.35 -11.63 7.27
CA THR A 148 -5.25 -12.51 6.85
C THR A 148 -4.11 -11.69 6.22
N THR A 149 -4.44 -10.77 5.31
CA THR A 149 -3.47 -9.85 4.70
C THR A 149 -2.76 -9.00 5.74
N THR A 150 -3.49 -8.45 6.72
CA THR A 150 -2.89 -7.62 7.78
C THR A 150 -1.95 -8.43 8.68
N ALA A 151 -2.29 -9.69 8.98
CA ALA A 151 -1.42 -10.57 9.74
C ALA A 151 -0.13 -10.91 8.97
N LEU A 152 -0.23 -11.17 7.66
CA LEU A 152 0.93 -11.41 6.80
C LEU A 152 1.82 -10.17 6.68
N ASN A 153 1.24 -8.98 6.53
CA ASN A 153 1.97 -7.70 6.51
C ASN A 153 2.69 -7.43 7.84
N ALA A 154 2.05 -7.72 8.97
CA ALA A 154 2.68 -7.60 10.29
C ALA A 154 3.87 -8.57 10.43
N TYR A 155 3.69 -9.82 9.99
CA TYR A 155 4.78 -10.81 9.99
C TYR A 155 5.94 -10.41 9.08
N TYR A 156 5.64 -9.88 7.89
CA TYR A 156 6.66 -9.36 6.97
C TYR A 156 7.46 -8.21 7.59
N THR A 157 6.77 -7.25 8.22
CA THR A 157 7.41 -6.11 8.92
C THR A 157 8.30 -6.60 10.08
N TYR A 158 7.86 -7.62 10.80
CA TYR A 158 8.66 -8.26 11.84
C TYR A 158 9.92 -8.93 11.28
N CYS A 159 9.81 -9.67 10.18
CA CYS A 159 10.97 -10.24 9.51
C CYS A 159 11.97 -9.16 9.06
N GLN A 160 11.49 -8.02 8.55
CA GLN A 160 12.34 -6.88 8.18
C GLN A 160 13.08 -6.29 9.38
N ALA A 161 12.36 -6.08 10.49
CA ALA A 161 12.99 -5.62 11.73
C ALA A 161 14.04 -6.61 12.26
N ARG A 162 13.80 -7.92 12.14
CA ARG A 162 14.79 -8.95 12.49
C ARG A 162 16.01 -8.92 11.59
N LEU A 163 15.83 -8.76 10.29
CA LEU A 163 16.96 -8.64 9.35
C LEU A 163 17.82 -7.43 9.68
N TYR A 164 17.19 -6.30 10.01
CA TYR A 164 17.90 -5.10 10.46
C TYR A 164 18.79 -5.37 11.69
N ILE A 165 18.26 -6.05 12.71
CA ILE A 165 19.03 -6.40 13.92
C ILE A 165 20.21 -7.31 13.57
N ILE A 166 19.99 -8.32 12.72
CA ILE A 166 21.06 -9.25 12.30
C ILE A 166 22.16 -8.50 11.53
N GLN A 167 21.79 -7.57 10.64
CA GLN A 167 22.75 -6.75 9.91
C GLN A 167 23.54 -5.82 10.83
N ARG A 168 22.89 -5.29 11.87
CA ARG A 168 23.54 -4.45 12.88
C ARG A 168 24.57 -5.21 13.72
N ASP A 169 24.25 -6.46 14.08
CA ASP A 169 25.07 -7.27 14.98
C ASP A 169 26.11 -8.13 14.23
N ALA A 170 26.10 -8.11 12.90
CA ALA A 170 27.04 -8.89 12.08
C ALA A 170 28.48 -8.34 12.18
N PRO A 171 29.48 -9.19 12.47
CA PRO A 171 30.88 -8.79 12.48
C PRO A 171 31.34 -8.34 11.08
N SER A 172 32.05 -7.21 11.01
CA SER A 172 32.58 -6.67 9.77
C SER A 172 33.60 -7.62 9.15
N GLY A 173 33.25 -8.28 8.03
CA GLY A 173 34.18 -9.08 7.23
C GLY A 173 33.78 -10.54 7.01
N GLU A 174 32.81 -11.07 7.75
CA GLU A 174 32.20 -12.37 7.42
C GLU A 174 31.04 -12.15 6.43
N GLY A 175 30.95 -13.00 5.41
CA GLY A 175 29.87 -12.96 4.42
C GLY A 175 28.48 -13.08 5.07
N PRO A 176 27.40 -12.72 4.36
CA PRO A 176 26.07 -12.72 4.94
C PRO A 176 25.71 -14.11 5.49
N PRO A 177 25.19 -14.21 6.73
CA PRO A 177 24.85 -15.49 7.34
C PRO A 177 23.77 -16.21 6.51
N PRO A 178 23.75 -17.55 6.49
CA PRO A 178 22.78 -18.33 5.70
C PRO A 178 21.32 -18.02 6.06
N ILE A 179 21.07 -17.57 7.29
CA ILE A 179 19.77 -17.06 7.75
C ILE A 179 19.27 -15.88 6.91
N TRP A 180 20.16 -15.06 6.34
CA TRP A 180 19.80 -13.90 5.54
C TRP A 180 19.15 -14.31 4.21
N THR A 181 19.74 -15.28 3.51
CA THR A 181 19.22 -15.76 2.21
C THR A 181 17.93 -16.58 2.37
N GLU A 182 17.83 -17.36 3.45
CA GLU A 182 16.60 -18.07 3.80
C GLU A 182 15.46 -17.09 4.11
N THR A 183 15.73 -16.07 4.93
CA THR A 183 14.73 -15.04 5.29
C THR A 183 14.31 -14.22 4.07
N ALA A 184 15.24 -13.87 3.18
CA ALA A 184 14.92 -13.17 1.93
C ALA A 184 14.00 -14.00 1.02
N THR A 185 14.21 -15.31 0.95
CA THR A 185 13.36 -16.24 0.18
C THR A 185 11.96 -16.35 0.79
N ILE A 186 11.85 -16.36 2.11
CA ILE A 186 10.56 -16.35 2.80
C ILE A 186 9.83 -15.02 2.54
N MET A 187 10.56 -13.90 2.61
CA MET A 187 10.03 -12.56 2.34
C MET A 187 9.47 -12.42 0.92
N SER A 188 10.17 -12.91 -0.11
CA SER A 188 9.69 -12.81 -1.48
C SER A 188 8.39 -13.59 -1.70
N LYS A 189 8.28 -14.79 -1.11
CA LYS A 189 7.04 -15.59 -1.12
C LYS A 189 5.91 -14.89 -0.36
N LEU A 190 6.21 -14.26 0.78
CA LEU A 190 5.24 -13.50 1.56
C LEU A 190 4.70 -12.30 0.77
N VAL A 191 5.57 -11.53 0.12
CA VAL A 191 5.15 -10.38 -0.71
C VAL A 191 4.23 -10.84 -1.84
N ALA A 192 4.57 -11.94 -2.52
CA ALA A 192 3.70 -12.50 -3.55
C ALA A 192 2.33 -12.92 -2.99
N ALA A 193 2.30 -13.56 -1.81
CA ALA A 193 1.05 -13.92 -1.14
C ALA A 193 0.24 -12.67 -0.74
N ILE A 194 0.85 -11.68 -0.11
CA ILE A 194 0.21 -10.42 0.30
C ILE A 194 -0.43 -9.74 -0.93
N ASN A 195 0.34 -9.53 -1.99
CA ASN A 195 -0.14 -8.87 -3.20
C ASN A 195 -1.31 -9.62 -3.86
N THR A 196 -1.26 -10.96 -3.86
CA THR A 196 -2.35 -11.77 -4.42
C THR A 196 -3.62 -11.72 -3.57
N LEU A 197 -3.49 -11.73 -2.24
CA LEU A 197 -4.63 -11.56 -1.33
C LEU A 197 -5.24 -10.16 -1.44
N GLU A 198 -4.42 -9.11 -1.50
CA GLU A 198 -4.90 -7.72 -1.69
C GLU A 198 -5.65 -7.57 -3.00
N LEU A 199 -5.09 -8.11 -4.10
CA LEU A 199 -5.76 -8.12 -5.40
C LEU A 199 -7.10 -8.86 -5.33
N ALA A 200 -7.11 -10.06 -4.72
CA ALA A 200 -8.33 -10.85 -4.57
C ALA A 200 -9.38 -10.08 -3.74
N ASN A 201 -8.99 -9.46 -2.63
CA ASN A 201 -9.88 -8.67 -1.79
C ASN A 201 -10.51 -7.51 -2.57
N ASN A 202 -9.69 -6.77 -3.31
CA ASN A 202 -10.14 -5.64 -4.13
C ASN A 202 -11.07 -6.06 -5.26
N VAL A 203 -10.77 -7.18 -5.94
CA VAL A 203 -11.64 -7.73 -6.99
C VAL A 203 -12.98 -8.19 -6.41
N ILE A 204 -12.96 -8.94 -5.30
CA ILE A 204 -14.18 -9.45 -4.66
C ILE A 204 -15.05 -8.30 -4.16
N THR A 205 -14.48 -7.34 -3.43
CA THR A 205 -15.24 -6.19 -2.91
C THR A 205 -15.84 -5.35 -4.04
N THR A 206 -15.07 -5.07 -5.10
CA THR A 206 -15.55 -4.31 -6.26
C THR A 206 -16.65 -5.06 -7.02
N ALA A 207 -16.48 -6.37 -7.25
CA ALA A 207 -17.47 -7.20 -7.91
C ALA A 207 -18.77 -7.26 -7.10
N LEU A 208 -18.66 -7.40 -5.78
CA LEU A 208 -19.80 -7.33 -4.87
C LEU A 208 -20.52 -6.00 -5.04
N ILE A 209 -19.86 -4.85 -4.80
CA ILE A 209 -20.48 -3.51 -4.92
C ILE A 209 -21.20 -3.34 -6.26
N THR A 210 -20.52 -3.64 -7.36
CA THR A 210 -21.06 -3.49 -8.71
C THR A 210 -22.31 -4.36 -8.92
N LEU A 211 -22.29 -5.60 -8.41
CA LEU A 211 -23.42 -6.50 -8.46
C LEU A 211 -24.64 -5.95 -7.71
N ARG A 212 -24.49 -5.25 -6.56
CA ARG A 212 -25.67 -4.61 -5.90
C ARG A 212 -26.28 -3.61 -6.82
N ILE A 213 -25.43 -2.71 -7.32
CA ILE A 213 -25.88 -1.48 -7.96
C ILE A 213 -26.69 -1.90 -9.18
N TRP A 214 -26.20 -2.92 -9.87
CA TRP A 214 -26.89 -3.57 -10.96
C TRP A 214 -28.21 -4.26 -10.54
N LEU A 215 -28.23 -5.03 -9.44
CA LEU A 215 -29.46 -5.65 -8.94
C LEU A 215 -30.51 -4.62 -8.50
N MET A 216 -30.09 -3.54 -7.85
CA MET A 216 -30.95 -2.42 -7.44
C MET A 216 -31.52 -1.70 -8.66
N ALA A 217 -30.70 -1.42 -9.68
CA ALA A 217 -31.15 -0.82 -10.94
C ALA A 217 -32.20 -1.70 -11.64
N ARG A 218 -31.96 -3.02 -11.71
CA ARG A 218 -32.91 -3.98 -12.29
C ARG A 218 -34.21 -4.09 -11.49
N GLY A 219 -34.14 -4.03 -10.16
CA GLY A 219 -35.32 -3.99 -9.30
C GLY A 219 -36.18 -2.77 -9.56
N LEU A 220 -35.55 -1.60 -9.70
CA LEU A 220 -36.22 -0.34 -10.01
C LEU A 220 -36.90 -0.37 -11.39
N GLU A 221 -36.23 -0.93 -12.40
CA GLU A 221 -36.77 -1.10 -13.76
C GLU A 221 -38.04 -1.95 -13.80
N LYS A 222 -38.12 -2.99 -12.96
CA LYS A 222 -39.31 -3.85 -12.87
C LYS A 222 -40.51 -3.16 -12.22
N VAL A 223 -40.28 -2.23 -11.28
CA VAL A 223 -41.35 -1.57 -10.52
C VAL A 223 -41.86 -0.31 -11.24
N ILE A 224 -40.98 0.44 -11.90
CA ILE A 224 -41.28 1.79 -12.42
C ILE A 224 -41.48 1.80 -13.95
N GLY A 225 -41.10 0.73 -14.65
CA GLY A 225 -41.11 0.66 -16.11
C GLY A 225 -39.90 1.39 -16.75
N LYS A 226 -39.47 0.92 -17.92
CA LYS A 226 -38.22 1.34 -18.60
C LYS A 226 -38.06 2.86 -18.82
N GLY A 227 -39.16 3.61 -18.88
CA GLY A 227 -39.14 5.06 -19.17
C GLY A 227 -38.70 5.96 -18.02
N ALA A 228 -39.04 5.63 -16.77
CA ALA A 228 -38.69 6.45 -15.61
C ALA A 228 -37.41 5.99 -14.89
N SER A 229 -36.90 4.77 -15.16
CA SER A 229 -35.62 4.31 -14.63
C SER A 229 -34.43 5.12 -15.17
N ILE A 230 -34.49 5.59 -16.42
CA ILE A 230 -33.41 6.41 -17.04
C ILE A 230 -33.23 7.73 -16.29
N ARG A 231 -34.33 8.39 -15.89
CA ARG A 231 -34.29 9.65 -15.12
C ARG A 231 -33.73 9.44 -13.71
N TYR A 232 -34.07 8.34 -13.05
CA TYR A 232 -33.53 7.99 -11.73
C TYR A 232 -32.06 7.56 -11.77
N ARG A 233 -31.63 6.90 -12.85
CA ARG A 233 -30.24 6.46 -13.03
C ARG A 233 -29.28 7.65 -13.19
N ILE A 234 -29.73 8.73 -13.84
CA ILE A 234 -28.99 10.01 -13.92
C ILE A 234 -28.90 10.67 -12.54
N ALA A 235 -29.97 10.63 -11.74
CA ALA A 235 -29.97 11.18 -10.39
C ALA A 235 -29.09 10.38 -9.41
N MET A 236 -29.05 9.05 -9.52
CA MET A 236 -28.20 8.19 -8.70
C MET A 236 -26.72 8.23 -9.10
N SER A 237 -26.38 8.43 -10.37
CA SER A 237 -24.98 8.62 -10.80
C SER A 237 -24.41 10.00 -10.44
N MET A 238 -25.26 10.92 -9.98
CA MET A 238 -24.87 12.23 -9.43
C MET A 238 -24.78 12.23 -7.88
N MET A 239 -25.03 11.09 -7.21
CA MET A 239 -24.89 10.95 -5.75
C MET A 239 -23.56 10.34 -5.32
#